data_AF-A0A656VHP7-F1
#
_entry.id   AF-A0A656VHP7-F1
#
_cell.length_a   1.000
_cell.length_b   1.000
_cell.length_c   1.000
_cell.angle_alpha   90.00
_cell.angle_beta   90.00
_cell.angle_gamma   90.00
#
_symmetry.space_group_name_H-M   'P 1'
#
loop_
_entity.id
_entity.type
_entity.pdbx_description
1 polymer ?
#
loop_
_entity_poly.entity_id
_entity_poly.type
_entity_poly.pdbx_seq_one_letter_code
_entity_poly.pdbx_strand_id
1 'polypeptide(L)' 'MSHSSARKKVLNTAMSLAHRASHARSCANHVANRLGMTRSELLIKVEKESGSNLESPLTEEELMNAFNYMESL' A
#
# COMPACT_ATOMS: atom_id res chain seq x y z
N MET A 1 -4.63 -6.13 13.58
CA MET A 1 -3.81 -6.79 12.51
C MET A 1 -2.42 -6.18 12.56
N SER A 2 -1.33 -6.97 12.53
CA SER A 2 0.04 -6.43 12.55
C SER A 2 0.53 -6.07 11.15
N HIS A 3 1.44 -5.10 11.03
CA HIS A 3 2.03 -4.67 9.76
C HIS A 3 2.62 -5.85 8.95
N SER A 4 3.39 -6.70 9.63
CA SER A 4 3.98 -7.92 9.03
C SER A 4 2.91 -8.87 8.46
N SER A 5 1.80 -9.08 9.16
CA SER A 5 0.72 -9.95 8.68
C SER A 5 -0.01 -9.36 7.47
N ALA A 6 -0.23 -8.03 7.44
CA ALA A 6 -0.83 -7.35 6.31
C ALA A 6 0.09 -7.42 5.08
N ARG A 7 1.38 -7.11 5.26
CA ARG A 7 2.42 -7.21 4.22
C ARG A 7 2.44 -8.59 3.56
N LYS A 8 2.43 -9.68 4.35
CA LYS A 8 2.37 -11.05 3.81
C LYS A 8 1.14 -11.29 2.92
N LYS A 9 0.00 -10.68 3.25
CA LYS A 9 -1.24 -10.82 2.47
C LYS A 9 -1.23 -9.96 1.20
N VAL A 10 -0.53 -8.82 1.18
CA VAL A 10 -0.33 -8.03 -0.05
C VAL A 10 0.45 -8.84 -1.10
N LEU A 11 1.43 -9.62 -0.64
CA LEU A 11 2.28 -10.45 -1.51
C LEU A 11 1.64 -11.81 -1.89
N ASN A 12 0.44 -12.10 -1.39
CA ASN A 12 -0.22 -13.38 -1.65
C ASN A 12 -0.97 -13.35 -2.99
N THR A 13 -0.34 -13.90 -4.03
CA THR A 13 -0.91 -13.97 -5.39
C THR A 13 -2.14 -14.86 -5.51
N ALA A 14 -2.41 -15.73 -4.52
CA ALA A 14 -3.64 -16.52 -4.47
C ALA A 14 -4.87 -15.69 -4.04
N MET A 15 -4.67 -14.46 -3.55
CA MET A 15 -5.74 -13.53 -3.17
C MET A 15 -6.08 -12.59 -4.32
N SER A 16 -7.35 -12.18 -4.41
CA SER A 16 -7.78 -11.19 -5.38
C SER A 16 -7.06 -9.85 -5.17
N LEU A 17 -6.91 -9.08 -6.26
CA LEU A 17 -6.29 -7.75 -6.23
C LEU A 17 -6.94 -6.84 -5.18
N ALA A 18 -8.28 -6.84 -5.11
CA ALA A 18 -9.03 -6.05 -4.15
C ALA A 18 -8.70 -6.40 -2.68
N HIS A 19 -8.55 -7.69 -2.37
CA HIS A 19 -8.17 -8.11 -1.02
C HIS A 19 -6.72 -7.71 -0.70
N ARG A 20 -5.80 -7.87 -1.65
CA ARG A 20 -4.40 -7.45 -1.49
C ARG A 20 -4.30 -5.93 -1.29
N ALA A 21 -5.02 -5.14 -2.07
CA ALA A 21 -5.09 -3.68 -1.93
C ALA A 21 -5.65 -3.25 -0.57
N SER A 22 -6.66 -3.96 -0.04
CA SER A 22 -7.15 -3.73 1.32
C SER A 22 -6.06 -3.91 2.38
N HIS A 23 -5.24 -4.95 2.24
CA HIS A 23 -4.10 -5.17 3.14
C HIS A 23 -3.00 -4.11 2.96
N ALA A 24 -2.75 -3.65 1.74
CA ALA A 24 -1.79 -2.58 1.48
C ALA A 24 -2.23 -1.25 2.13
N ARG A 25 -3.53 -0.91 2.05
CA ARG A 25 -4.11 0.24 2.76
C ARG A 25 -4.00 0.13 4.28
N SER A 26 -4.07 -1.10 4.82
CA SER A 26 -3.81 -1.33 6.25
C SER A 26 -2.34 -1.07 6.61
N CYS A 27 -1.39 -1.36 5.72
CA CYS A 27 0.02 -1.00 5.91
C CYS A 27 0.24 0.52 5.83
N ALA A 28 -0.47 1.21 4.94
CA ALA A 28 -0.38 2.67 4.79
C ALA A 28 -0.63 3.42 6.11
N ASN A 29 -1.59 2.97 6.93
CA ASN A 29 -1.81 3.56 8.26
C ASN A 29 -0.58 3.48 9.17
N HIS A 30 0.13 2.35 9.15
CA HIS A 30 1.32 2.16 9.95
C HIS A 30 2.47 3.06 9.48
N VAL A 31 2.70 3.10 8.15
CA VAL A 31 3.74 3.94 7.54
C VAL A 31 3.44 5.42 7.77
N ALA A 32 2.19 5.86 7.60
CA ALA A 32 1.77 7.24 7.83
C ALA A 32 2.05 7.68 9.28
N ASN A 33 1.66 6.84 10.25
CA ASN A 33 1.95 7.09 11.67
C ASN A 33 3.45 7.15 11.96
N ARG A 34 4.27 6.28 11.34
CA ARG A 34 5.73 6.29 11.49
C ARG A 34 6.35 7.59 10.97
N LEU A 35 5.82 8.12 9.88
CA LEU A 35 6.32 9.33 9.23
C LEU A 35 5.72 10.63 9.80
N GLY A 36 4.80 10.54 10.77
CA GLY A 36 4.12 11.71 11.33
C GLY A 36 3.20 12.43 10.34
N MET A 37 2.64 11.70 9.38
CA MET A 37 1.69 12.23 8.38
C MET A 37 0.35 11.51 8.44
N THR A 38 -0.67 12.09 7.80
CA THR A 38 -1.97 11.43 7.64
C THR A 38 -1.91 10.35 6.55
N ARG A 39 -2.84 9.39 6.61
CA ARG A 39 -3.00 8.38 5.55
C ARG A 39 -3.21 9.02 4.18
N SER A 40 -4.03 10.07 4.10
CA SER A 40 -4.33 10.74 2.82
C SER A 40 -3.10 11.41 2.22
N GLU A 41 -2.28 12.08 3.03
CA GLU A 41 -1.01 12.67 2.58
C GLU A 41 -0.04 11.61 2.07
N LEU A 42 0.05 10.47 2.76
CA LEU A 42 0.86 9.35 2.30
C LEU A 42 0.39 8.82 0.95
N LEU A 43 -0.92 8.63 0.77
CA LEU A 43 -1.47 8.13 -0.49
C LEU A 43 -1.22 9.09 -1.66
N ILE A 44 -1.43 10.38 -1.44
CA ILE A 44 -1.12 11.43 -2.43
C ILE A 44 0.38 11.40 -2.77
N LYS A 45 1.26 11.25 -1.77
CA LYS A 45 2.70 11.15 -1.99
C LYS A 45 3.07 9.90 -2.79
N VAL A 46 2.48 8.75 -2.47
CA VAL A 46 2.71 7.49 -3.20
C VAL A 46 2.27 7.66 -4.66
N GLU A 47 1.07 8.16 -4.90
CA GLU A 47 0.54 8.34 -6.26
C GLU A 47 1.38 9.33 -7.07
N LYS A 48 1.76 10.47 -6.47
CA LYS A 48 2.56 11.51 -7.13
C LYS A 48 3.97 11.04 -7.50
N GLU A 49 4.62 10.28 -6.63
CA GLU A 49 6.04 9.94 -6.78
C GLU A 49 6.25 8.58 -7.48
N SER A 50 5.35 7.62 -7.28
CA SER A 50 5.42 6.30 -7.95
C SER A 50 4.60 6.22 -9.24
N GLY A 51 3.69 7.17 -9.48
CA GLY A 51 2.74 7.13 -10.59
C GLY A 51 1.69 6.02 -10.47
N SER A 52 1.53 5.42 -9.30
CA SER A 52 0.66 4.26 -9.07
C SER A 52 -0.29 4.49 -7.90
N ASN A 53 -1.57 4.11 -8.07
CA ASN A 53 -2.60 4.34 -7.07
C ASN A 53 -2.73 3.15 -6.10
N LEU A 54 -2.33 3.36 -4.84
CA LEU A 54 -2.44 2.34 -3.79
C LEU A 54 -3.88 2.14 -3.26
N GLU A 55 -4.74 3.14 -3.42
CA GLU A 55 -6.10 3.11 -2.89
C GLU A 55 -7.03 2.22 -3.73
N SER A 56 -6.88 2.30 -5.04
CA SER A 56 -7.66 1.54 -6.03
C SER A 56 -6.79 1.11 -7.22
N PRO A 57 -5.81 0.21 -7.02
CA PRO A 57 -4.98 -0.28 -8.10
C PRO A 57 -5.81 -1.09 -9.10
N LEU A 58 -5.56 -0.88 -10.39
CA LEU A 58 -6.22 -1.58 -11.50
C LEU A 58 -5.47 -2.84 -11.92
N THR A 59 -4.16 -2.87 -11.70
CA THR A 59 -3.30 -4.01 -12.03
C THR A 59 -2.47 -4.45 -10.83
N GLU A 60 -1.97 -5.69 -10.90
CA GLU A 60 -1.01 -6.19 -9.91
C GLU A 60 0.29 -5.36 -9.92
N GLU A 61 0.76 -4.99 -11.10
CA GLU A 61 1.97 -4.16 -11.24
C GLU A 61 1.80 -2.81 -10.55
N GLU A 62 0.66 -2.15 -10.73
CA GLU A 62 0.35 -0.88 -10.06
C GLU A 62 0.30 -1.03 -8.54
N LEU A 63 -0.38 -2.07 -8.03
CA LEU A 63 -0.39 -2.37 -6.60
C LEU A 63 1.02 -2.59 -6.07
N MET A 64 1.83 -3.38 -6.76
CA MET A 64 3.18 -3.74 -6.31
C MET A 64 4.14 -2.54 -6.36
N ASN A 65 4.06 -1.71 -7.40
CA ASN A 65 4.87 -0.51 -7.50
C ASN A 65 4.54 0.49 -6.38
N ALA A 66 3.25 0.80 -6.19
CA ALA A 66 2.79 1.69 -5.14
C ALA A 66 3.14 1.16 -3.74
N PHE A 67 2.95 -0.15 -3.51
CA PHE A 67 3.22 -0.79 -2.22
C PHE A 67 4.71 -0.80 -1.89
N ASN A 68 5.58 -1.16 -2.85
CA ASN A 68 7.02 -1.18 -2.65
C ASN A 68 7.58 0.23 -2.40
N TYR A 69 7.10 1.24 -3.13
CA TYR A 69 7.46 2.62 -2.88
C TYR A 69 7.05 3.04 -1.46
N MET A 70 5.80 2.79 -1.07
CA MET A 70 5.31 3.11 0.28
C MET A 70 6.15 2.44 1.39
N GLU A 71 6.52 1.16 1.24
CA GLU A 71 7.34 0.45 2.23
C GLU A 71 8.76 1.02 2.35
N SER A 72 9.25 1.68 1.29
CA SER A 72 10.59 2.29 1.26
C SER A 72 10.68 3.66 1.94
N LEU A 73 9.54 4.29 2.25
CA LEU A 73 9.43 5.59 2.93
C LEU A 73 9.59 5.45 4.45
#